data_AF-A0A560WN13-F1
#
_entry.id   AF-A0A560WN13-F1
#
_cell.length_a   1.000
_cell.length_b   1.000
_cell.length_c   1.000
_cell.angle_alpha   90.00
_cell.angle_beta   90.00
_cell.angle_gamma   90.00
#
_symmetry.space_group_name_H-M   'P 1'
#
loop_
_entity.id
_entity.type
_entity.pdbx_description
1 polymer ?
#
loop_
_entity_poly.entity_id
_entity_poly.type
_entity_poly.pdbx_seq_one_letter_code
_entity_poly.pdbx_strand_id
1 'polypeptide(L)'
;MTSVLPEHMIGMVRHYAALFSAGDREGWLALFVEAPLITEPAHAAPCEGRAPLEQAFDRTRASGTCVALESRHPAIRNVYGRV
;
A
#
# COMPACT_ATOMS: atom_id res chain seq x y z
N MET A 1 -1.35 2.85 24.83
CA MET A 1 -1.34 2.24 23.47
C MET A 1 -2.77 2.28 22.95
N THR A 2 -3.06 3.15 21.99
CA THR A 2 -4.38 3.26 21.38
C THR A 2 -4.58 2.06 20.47
N SER A 3 -5.46 1.13 20.85
CA SER A 3 -5.87 0.04 19.97
C SER A 3 -6.55 0.68 18.75
N VAL A 4 -5.94 0.53 17.57
CA VAL A 4 -6.58 0.94 16.32
C VAL A 4 -7.73 -0.02 16.10
N LEU A 5 -8.96 0.48 16.16
CA LEU A 5 -10.15 -0.32 15.94
C LEU A 5 -10.07 -0.96 14.53
N PRO A 6 -10.53 -2.22 14.36
CA PRO A 6 -10.41 -2.96 13.09
C PRO A 6 -10.92 -2.19 11.86
N GLU A 7 -11.94 -1.36 12.04
CA GLU A 7 -12.53 -0.54 10.97
C GLU A 7 -11.59 0.55 10.45
N HIS A 8 -10.79 1.17 11.32
CA HIS A 8 -9.81 2.17 10.93
C HIS A 8 -8.69 1.55 10.10
N MET A 9 -8.26 0.32 10.44
CA MET A 9 -7.30 -0.44 9.65
C MET A 9 -7.84 -0.78 8.26
N ILE A 10 -9.11 -1.19 8.17
CA ILE A 10 -9.77 -1.44 6.88
C ILE A 10 -9.80 -0.18 6.01
N GLY A 11 -10.16 0.97 6.61
CA GLY A 11 -10.14 2.27 5.93
C GLY A 11 -8.74 2.62 5.41
N MET A 12 -7.71 2.44 6.23
CA MET A 12 -6.32 2.69 5.84
C MET A 12 -5.87 1.80 4.67
N VAL A 13 -6.18 0.51 4.68
CA VAL A 13 -5.81 -0.41 3.58
C VAL A 13 -6.51 0.00 2.27
N ARG A 14 -7.78 0.41 2.34
CA ARG A 14 -8.51 0.92 1.16
C ARG A 14 -7.89 2.20 0.61
N HIS A 15 -7.55 3.13 1.50
CA HIS A 15 -6.93 4.39 1.13
C HIS A 15 -5.54 4.18 0.49
N TYR A 16 -4.73 3.30 1.08
CA TYR A 16 -3.46 2.83 0.53
C TYR A 16 -3.60 2.30 -0.90
N ALA A 17 -4.55 1.39 -1.12
CA ALA A 17 -4.80 0.81 -2.44
C ALA A 17 -5.24 1.87 -3.46
N ALA A 18 -6.13 2.79 -3.06
CA ALA A 18 -6.63 3.85 -3.92
C ALA A 18 -5.51 4.80 -4.39
N LEU A 19 -4.67 5.29 -3.47
CA LEU A 19 -3.54 6.16 -3.78
C LEU A 19 -2.53 5.46 -4.68
N PHE A 20 -2.18 4.21 -4.35
CA PHE A 20 -1.27 3.43 -5.16
C PHE A 20 -1.81 3.26 -6.57
N SER A 21 -3.07 2.84 -6.74
CA SER A 21 -3.66 2.60 -8.06
C SER A 21 -3.86 3.87 -8.87
N ALA A 22 -4.22 4.99 -8.24
CA ALA A 22 -4.33 6.31 -8.88
C ALA A 22 -2.98 6.86 -9.37
N GLY A 23 -1.85 6.30 -8.92
CA GLY A 23 -0.52 6.79 -9.28
C GLY A 23 -0.07 7.99 -8.46
N ASP A 24 -0.75 8.26 -7.35
CA ASP A 24 -0.37 9.33 -6.42
C ASP A 24 0.79 8.87 -5.53
N ARG A 25 2.01 9.02 -6.06
CA ARG A 25 3.25 8.64 -5.38
C ARG A 25 3.42 9.37 -4.05
N GLU A 26 3.21 10.68 -4.05
CA GLU A 26 3.42 11.53 -2.87
C GLU A 26 2.40 11.21 -1.78
N GLY A 27 1.11 11.15 -2.13
CA GLY A 27 0.04 10.78 -1.21
C GLY A 27 0.24 9.37 -0.65
N TRP A 28 0.68 8.42 -1.48
CA TRP A 28 0.95 7.05 -1.04
C TRP A 28 2.13 6.96 -0.06
N LEU A 29 3.23 7.67 -0.32
CA LEU A 29 4.39 7.72 0.59
C LEU A 29 4.08 8.43 1.91
N ALA A 30 3.17 9.39 1.90
CA ALA A 30 2.73 10.12 3.10
C ALA A 30 2.00 9.22 4.12
N LEU A 31 1.52 8.03 3.72
CA LEU A 31 0.88 7.07 4.62
C LEU A 31 1.87 6.40 5.60
N PHE A 32 3.15 6.41 5.28
CA PHE A 32 4.17 5.75 6.08
C PHE A 32 4.76 6.72 7.11
N VAL A 33 5.30 6.18 8.21
CA VAL A 33 6.17 6.97 9.10
C VAL A 33 7.48 7.35 8.39
N GLU A 34 8.31 8.21 8.98
CA GLU A 34 9.55 8.69 8.36
C GLU A 34 10.57 7.56 8.11
N ALA A 35 10.74 6.67 9.10
CA ALA A 35 11.61 5.50 9.04
C ALA A 35 10.82 4.20 9.23
N PRO A 36 10.04 3.76 8.23
CA PRO A 36 9.33 2.49 8.32
C PRO A 36 10.32 1.34 8.22
N LEU A 37 10.04 0.25 8.92
CA LEU A 37 10.67 -1.04 8.68
C LEU A 37 9.81 -1.81 7.67
N ILE A 38 10.39 -2.18 6.54
CA ILE A 38 9.71 -2.81 5.42
C ILE A 38 10.36 -4.16 5.15
N THR A 39 9.56 -5.15 4.78
CA THR A 39 10.06 -6.45 4.34
C THR A 39 9.38 -6.80 3.03
N GLU A 40 10.13 -6.68 1.93
CA GLU A 40 9.65 -6.95 0.58
C GLU A 40 10.74 -7.66 -0.23
N PRO A 41 10.55 -8.93 -0.65
CA PRO A 41 9.39 -9.80 -0.36
C PRO A 41 9.30 -10.18 1.13
N ALA A 42 8.16 -10.76 1.56
CA ALA A 42 7.81 -11.07 2.97
C ALA A 42 8.80 -11.97 3.75
N HIS A 43 9.86 -12.48 3.10
CA HIS A 43 10.91 -13.30 3.70
C HIS A 43 12.31 -12.69 3.58
N ALA A 44 12.42 -11.48 3.02
CA ALA A 44 13.68 -10.76 2.93
C ALA A 44 14.10 -10.24 4.31
N ALA A 45 15.37 -9.83 4.43
CA ALA A 45 15.78 -9.02 5.57
C ALA A 45 15.02 -7.68 5.54
N PRO A 46 14.58 -7.16 6.71
CA PRO A 46 13.91 -5.87 6.75
C PRO A 46 14.86 -4.75 6.32
N CYS A 47 14.33 -3.78 5.60
CA CYS A 47 14.99 -2.54 5.24
C CYS A 47 14.31 -1.36 5.95
N GLU A 48 15.10 -0.33 6.26
CA GLU A 48 14.62 0.87 6.96
C GLU A 48 14.49 2.05 5.99
N GLY A 49 13.51 2.91 6.26
CA GLY A 49 13.31 4.15 5.51
C GLY A 49 12.38 3.99 4.31
N ARG A 50 11.98 5.10 3.71
CA ARG A 50 11.03 5.12 2.59
C ARG A 50 11.65 4.82 1.22
N ALA A 51 12.97 4.91 1.08
CA ALA A 51 13.65 4.73 -0.21
C ALA A 51 13.34 3.38 -0.90
N PRO A 52 13.23 2.23 -0.20
CA PRO A 52 12.81 0.97 -0.83
C PRO A 52 11.37 1.02 -1.38
N LEU A 53 10.45 1.72 -0.70
CA LEU A 53 9.06 1.89 -1.14
C LEU A 53 8.97 2.76 -2.40
N GLU A 54 9.73 3.85 -2.42
CA GLU A 54 9.86 4.73 -3.58
C GLU A 54 10.30 3.96 -4.82
N GLN A 55 11.39 3.19 -4.68
CA GLN A 55 11.90 2.38 -5.79
C GLN A 55 10.90 1.31 -6.24
N ALA A 56 10.16 0.70 -5.31
CA ALA A 56 9.14 -0.29 -5.64
C ALA A 56 7.98 0.34 -6.42
N PHE A 57 7.52 1.51 -6.00
CA PHE A 57 6.50 2.28 -6.71
C PHE A 57 6.96 2.64 -8.12
N ASP A 58 8.14 3.22 -8.24
CA ASP A 58 8.69 3.68 -9.52
C ASP A 58 8.92 2.51 -10.49
N ARG A 59 9.44 1.38 -10.02
CA ARG A 59 9.57 0.15 -10.84
C ARG A 59 8.22 -0.37 -11.32
N THR A 60 7.22 -0.38 -10.44
CA THR A 60 5.86 -0.83 -10.81
C THR A 60 5.28 0.07 -11.89
N ARG A 61 5.45 1.39 -11.77
CA ARG A 61 4.99 2.35 -12.78
C ARG A 61 5.74 2.24 -14.10
N ALA A 62 7.06 2.12 -14.05
CA ALA A 62 7.91 1.97 -15.23
C ALA A 62 7.61 0.68 -16.03
N SER A 63 7.07 -0.35 -15.39
CA SER A 63 6.67 -1.59 -16.05
C SER A 63 5.52 -1.44 -17.05
N GLY A 64 4.82 -0.28 -17.07
CA GLY A 64 3.64 -0.06 -17.89
C GLY A 64 2.41 -0.88 -17.47
N THR A 65 2.52 -1.66 -16.39
CA THR A 65 1.43 -2.48 -15.86
C THR A 65 0.52 -1.62 -14.99
N CYS A 66 -0.76 -1.57 -15.34
CA CYS A 66 -1.77 -1.02 -14.45
C CYS A 66 -2.01 -2.02 -13.30
N VAL A 67 -1.49 -1.73 -12.11
CA VAL A 67 -1.68 -2.56 -10.92
C VAL A 67 -2.83 -2.01 -10.09
N ALA A 68 -3.94 -2.75 -10.07
CA ALA A 68 -5.01 -2.57 -9.10
C ALA A 68 -4.72 -3.44 -7.88
N LEU A 69 -4.62 -2.81 -6.70
CA LEU A 69 -4.45 -3.56 -5.46
C LEU A 69 -5.81 -3.97 -4.92
N GLU A 70 -6.07 -5.28 -4.90
CA GLU A 70 -7.27 -5.85 -4.29
C GLU A 70 -6.92 -6.48 -2.94
N SER A 71 -7.65 -6.09 -1.89
CA SER A 71 -7.56 -6.82 -0.64
C SER A 71 -8.43 -8.07 -0.70
N ARG A 72 -7.83 -9.24 -0.45
CA ARG A 72 -8.55 -10.52 -0.34
C ARG A 72 -9.22 -10.72 1.03
N HIS A 73 -9.05 -9.80 1.97
CA HIS A 73 -9.67 -9.92 3.28
C HIS A 73 -11.19 -9.71 3.17
N PRO A 74 -12.03 -10.61 3.72
CA PRO A 74 -13.48 -10.55 3.56
C PRO A 74 -14.10 -9.23 4.07
N ALA A 75 -13.48 -8.60 5.07
CA ALA A 75 -13.91 -7.29 5.58
C ALA A 75 -13.46 -6.08 4.72
N ILE A 76 -12.52 -6.26 3.79
CA ILE A 76 -11.96 -5.19 2.95
C ILE A 76 -12.53 -5.27 1.52
N ARG A 77 -13.11 -6.41 1.11
CA ARG A 77 -13.88 -6.57 -0.13
C ARG A 77 -14.85 -5.39 -0.30
N ASN A 78 -14.65 -4.59 -1.36
CA ASN A 78 -15.65 -3.64 -1.82
C ASN A 78 -15.82 -3.83 -3.33
N VAL A 79 -17.01 -4.31 -3.67
CA VAL A 79 -17.91 -3.81 -4.72
C VAL A 79 -17.25 -2.84 -5.72
N TYR A 80 -16.50 -3.37 -6.68
CA TYR A 80 -16.46 -2.80 -8.02
C TYR A 80 -16.69 -3.94 -8.99
N GLY A 81 -17.92 -4.00 -9.48
CA GLY A 81 -18.27 -4.91 -10.56
C GLY A 81 -17.49 -4.55 -11.81
N ARG A 82 -16.98 -5.61 -12.46
CA ARG A 82 -16.92 -5.82 -13.91
C ARG A 82 -16.42 -4.62 -14.75
N VAL A 83 -15.19 -4.73 -15.23
CA VAL A 83 -14.85 -4.25 -16.58
C VAL A 83 -15.13 -5.40 -17.54
#